data_AF-A0A504J8C5-F1
#
_entry.id   AF-A0A504J8C5-F1
#
_cell.length_a   1.000
_cell.length_b   1.000
_cell.length_c   1.000
_cell.angle_alpha   90.00
_cell.angle_beta   90.00
_cell.angle_gamma   90.00
#
_symmetry.space_group_name_H-M   'P 1'
#
loop_
_entity.id
_entity.type
_entity.pdbx_description
1 polymer ?
#
loop_
_entity_poly.entity_id
_entity_poly.type
_entity_poly.pdbx_seq_one_letter_code
_entity_poly.pdbx_strand_id
1 'polypeptide(L)'
;MKKKKIYAIYTAQGKYVHEKKVNTQDEIQQYLNKVSKDKKLYMAIHLSGSTKKIAAGKLKKLELAVRKEKPFLSKKDLQDLTMLIKVLKERPARYGMVIGAVLDSAIRDIIPIEVWEAMGGEIKK
;
A
#
# COMPACT_ATOMS: atom_id res chain seq x y z
N MET A 1 25.07 -10.65 -2.10
CA MET A 1 24.14 -9.99 -3.05
C MET A 1 23.33 -8.93 -2.32
N LYS A 2 23.37 -7.65 -2.75
CA LYS A 2 22.51 -6.60 -2.16
C LYS A 2 21.05 -6.94 -2.48
N LYS A 3 20.17 -7.02 -1.46
CA LYS A 3 18.73 -7.24 -1.66
C LYS A 3 18.15 -6.01 -2.35
N LYS A 4 17.66 -6.17 -3.58
CA LYS A 4 16.97 -5.10 -4.33
C LYS A 4 15.73 -4.66 -3.54
N LYS A 5 15.62 -3.36 -3.27
CA LYS A 5 14.41 -2.72 -2.75
C LYS A 5 13.36 -2.65 -3.85
N ILE A 6 12.09 -2.78 -3.48
CA ILE A 6 10.97 -2.75 -4.42
C ILE A 6 10.15 -1.50 -4.12
N TYR A 7 9.89 -0.68 -5.13
CA TYR A 7 9.05 0.51 -5.03
C TYR A 7 7.83 0.36 -5.93
N ALA A 8 6.66 0.76 -5.45
CA ALA A 8 5.48 0.97 -6.28
C ALA A 8 5.51 2.39 -6.84
N ILE A 9 5.35 2.52 -8.16
CA ILE A 9 5.32 3.81 -8.87
C ILE A 9 3.89 4.25 -9.07
N TYR A 10 3.63 5.53 -8.80
CA TYR A 10 2.33 6.18 -8.94
C TYR A 10 2.45 7.43 -9.78
N THR A 11 1.34 7.83 -10.40
CA THR A 11 1.16 9.22 -10.82
C THR A 11 0.89 10.11 -9.61
N ALA A 12 1.08 11.42 -9.73
CA ALA A 12 0.74 12.38 -8.67
C ALA A 12 -0.76 12.37 -8.30
N GLN A 13 -1.62 11.83 -9.15
CA GLN A 13 -3.04 11.60 -8.87
C GLN A 13 -3.28 10.33 -8.04
N GLY A 14 -2.23 9.65 -7.58
CA GLY A 14 -2.33 8.42 -6.79
C GLY A 14 -2.65 7.16 -7.61
N LYS A 15 -2.57 7.21 -8.94
CA LYS A 15 -2.82 6.02 -9.78
C LYS A 15 -1.57 5.15 -9.85
N TYR A 16 -1.68 3.90 -9.43
CA TYR A 16 -0.61 2.91 -9.56
C TYR A 16 -0.24 2.67 -11.03
N VAL A 17 1.06 2.57 -11.31
CA VAL A 17 1.62 2.36 -12.65
C VAL A 17 2.28 0.99 -12.75
N HIS A 18 3.35 0.73 -11.98
CA HIS A 18 4.10 -0.53 -11.95
C HIS A 18 5.08 -0.58 -10.76
N GLU A 19 5.76 -1.71 -10.56
CA GLU A 19 6.85 -1.85 -9.58
C GLU A 19 8.22 -1.59 -10.20
N LYS A 20 9.11 -0.92 -9.47
CA LYS A 20 10.52 -0.73 -9.81
C LYS A 20 11.42 -1.36 -8.76
N LYS A 21 12.34 -2.22 -9.19
CA LYS A 21 13.38 -2.81 -8.33
C LYS A 21 14.67 -2.02 -8.47
N VAL A 22 15.22 -1.54 -7.37
CA VAL A 22 16.44 -0.73 -7.31
C VAL A 22 17.33 -1.18 -6.14
N ASN A 23 18.63 -0.88 -6.21
CA ASN A 23 19.58 -1.16 -5.13
C ASN A 23 19.65 -0.01 -4.12
N THR A 24 19.43 1.23 -4.58
CA THR A 24 19.58 2.45 -3.77
C THR A 24 18.36 3.36 -3.92
N GLN A 25 18.24 4.33 -3.00
CA GLN A 25 17.22 5.37 -3.09
C GLN A 25 17.53 6.35 -4.24
N ASP A 26 18.79 6.58 -4.56
CA ASP A 26 19.19 7.45 -5.67
C ASP A 26 18.75 6.88 -7.02
N GLU A 27 18.82 5.56 -7.21
CA GLU A 27 18.34 4.90 -8.43
C GLU A 27 16.83 5.12 -8.66
N ILE A 28 16.01 5.16 -7.59
CA ILE A 28 14.59 5.46 -7.74
C ILE A 28 14.35 6.94 -8.04
N GLN A 29 15.12 7.85 -7.44
CA GLN A 29 15.00 9.27 -7.72
C GLN A 29 15.42 9.62 -9.15
N GLN A 30 16.53 9.04 -9.63
CA GLN A 30 16.97 9.18 -11.03
C GLN A 30 15.91 8.65 -12.00
N TYR A 31 15.29 7.52 -11.66
CA TYR A 31 14.19 6.97 -12.45
C TYR A 31 13.00 7.94 -12.51
N LEU A 32 12.54 8.46 -11.38
CA LEU A 32 11.44 9.44 -11.30
C LEU A 32 11.76 10.69 -12.12
N ASN A 33 12.98 11.23 -12.01
CA ASN A 33 13.43 12.39 -12.77
C ASN A 33 13.42 12.12 -14.28
N LYS A 34 13.81 10.91 -14.72
CA LYS A 34 13.82 10.52 -16.13
C LYS A 34 12.41 10.41 -16.71
N VAL A 35 11.47 9.83 -15.96
CA VAL A 35 10.09 9.61 -16.46
C VAL A 35 9.18 10.83 -16.32
N SER A 36 9.55 11.81 -15.49
CA SER A 36 8.80 13.04 -15.31
C SER A 36 8.94 14.05 -16.47
N LYS A 37 9.49 13.65 -17.62
CA LYS A 37 9.85 14.55 -18.74
C LYS A 37 8.68 15.23 -19.48
N ASP A 38 7.43 14.91 -19.17
CA ASP A 38 6.25 15.46 -19.88
C ASP A 38 5.22 16.14 -18.94
N LYS A 39 5.66 16.92 -17.95
CA LYS A 39 4.80 17.52 -16.90
C LYS A 39 4.00 16.51 -16.06
N LYS A 40 4.30 15.21 -16.17
CA LYS A 40 3.71 14.15 -15.34
C LYS A 40 4.57 13.96 -14.12
N LEU A 41 4.04 14.32 -12.95
CA LEU A 41 4.68 14.05 -11.67
C LEU A 41 4.43 12.58 -11.28
N TYR A 42 5.50 11.89 -10.89
CA TYR A 42 5.46 10.51 -10.41
C TYR A 42 5.93 10.44 -8.97
N MET A 43 5.37 9.50 -8.21
CA MET A 43 5.75 9.20 -6.83
C MET A 43 6.16 7.74 -6.71
N ALA A 44 7.03 7.44 -5.74
CA ALA A 44 7.44 6.08 -5.44
C ALA A 44 7.24 5.77 -3.96
N ILE A 45 6.62 4.64 -3.65
CA ILE A 45 6.45 4.15 -2.28
C ILE A 45 7.25 2.87 -2.12
N HIS A 46 8.12 2.83 -1.11
CA HIS A 46 8.89 1.64 -0.79
C HIS A 46 7.96 0.53 -0.26
N LEU A 47 7.97 -0.63 -0.91
CA LEU A 47 7.22 -1.81 -0.49
C LEU A 47 8.04 -2.61 0.52
N SER A 48 8.18 -2.06 1.73
CA SER A 48 8.91 -2.66 2.87
C SER A 48 8.16 -3.82 3.54
N GLY A 49 6.87 -3.97 3.25
CA GLY A 49 6.03 -5.00 3.84
C GLY A 49 6.46 -6.44 3.54
N SER A 50 5.78 -7.37 4.21
CA SER A 50 6.06 -8.79 4.08
C SER A 50 5.87 -9.29 2.63
N THR A 51 6.81 -10.12 2.20
CA THR A 51 6.74 -10.86 0.93
C THR A 51 5.84 -12.08 1.01
N LYS A 52 5.36 -12.43 2.20
CA LYS A 52 4.36 -13.49 2.43
C LYS A 52 2.95 -12.89 2.39
N LYS A 53 1.96 -13.74 2.14
CA LYS A 53 0.54 -13.38 2.31
C LYS A 53 0.22 -13.12 3.79
N ILE A 54 -0.78 -12.29 4.05
CA ILE A 54 -1.31 -12.12 5.40
C ILE A 54 -2.01 -13.41 5.83
N ALA A 55 -1.76 -13.83 7.07
CA ALA A 55 -2.41 -15.01 7.63
C ALA A 55 -3.93 -14.82 7.68
N ALA A 56 -4.69 -15.88 7.37
CA ALA A 56 -6.15 -15.80 7.29
C ALA A 56 -6.81 -15.24 8.58
N GLY A 57 -6.26 -15.55 9.76
CA GLY A 57 -6.76 -15.01 11.03
C GLY A 57 -6.64 -13.48 11.14
N LYS A 58 -5.51 -12.91 10.68
CA LYS A 58 -5.30 -11.45 10.67
C LYS A 58 -6.19 -10.77 9.64
N LEU A 59 -6.38 -11.41 8.49
CA LEU A 59 -7.28 -10.89 7.46
C LEU A 59 -8.74 -10.89 7.92
N LYS A 60 -9.19 -11.94 8.63
CA LYS A 60 -10.52 -11.97 9.25
C LYS A 60 -10.73 -10.83 10.25
N LYS A 61 -9.69 -10.46 11.03
CA LYS A 61 -9.76 -9.28 11.91
C LYS A 61 -10.04 -7.99 11.12
N LEU A 62 -9.38 -7.80 9.98
CA LEU A 62 -9.64 -6.66 9.10
C LEU A 62 -11.07 -6.69 8.55
N GLU A 63 -11.53 -7.84 8.03
CA GLU A 63 -12.90 -7.99 7.52
C GLU A 63 -13.96 -7.66 8.58
N LEU A 64 -13.75 -8.09 9.83
CA LEU A 64 -14.63 -7.80 10.95
C LEU A 64 -14.60 -6.31 11.31
N ALA A 65 -13.42 -5.67 11.34
CA ALA A 65 -13.30 -4.24 11.59
C ALA A 65 -14.06 -3.43 10.53
N VAL A 66 -13.86 -3.73 9.24
CA VAL A 66 -14.58 -3.06 8.14
C VAL A 66 -16.09 -3.30 8.24
N ARG A 67 -16.54 -4.51 8.61
CA ARG A 67 -17.96 -4.80 8.78
C ARG A 67 -18.58 -4.01 9.93
N LYS A 68 -17.85 -3.83 11.03
CA LYS A 68 -18.31 -3.06 12.20
C LYS A 68 -18.45 -1.58 11.86
N GLU A 69 -17.48 -1.03 11.16
CA GLU A 69 -17.45 0.39 10.78
C GLU A 69 -18.31 0.70 9.54
N LYS A 70 -18.80 -0.32 8.84
CA LYS A 70 -19.59 -0.18 7.60
C LYS A 70 -20.72 0.87 7.65
N PRO A 71 -21.49 1.05 8.73
CA PRO A 71 -22.54 2.08 8.79
C PRO A 71 -22.01 3.52 8.73
N PHE A 72 -20.74 3.74 9.10
CA PHE A 72 -20.10 5.04 9.20
C PHE A 72 -19.18 5.36 8.01
N LEU A 73 -18.94 4.37 7.15
CA LEU A 73 -18.05 4.49 6.01
C LEU A 73 -18.78 5.03 4.78
N SER A 74 -18.13 5.94 4.05
CA SER A 74 -18.64 6.33 2.73
C SER A 74 -18.57 5.16 1.75
N LYS A 75 -19.33 5.24 0.66
CA LYS A 75 -19.27 4.24 -0.42
C LYS A 75 -17.85 4.09 -0.98
N LYS A 76 -17.10 5.18 -1.07
CA LYS A 76 -15.71 5.20 -1.55
C LYS A 76 -14.80 4.45 -0.58
N ASP A 77 -14.91 4.74 0.73
CA ASP A 77 -14.06 4.10 1.74
C ASP A 77 -14.31 2.60 1.83
N LEU A 78 -15.59 2.18 1.73
CA LEU A 78 -15.95 0.77 1.64
C LEU A 78 -15.35 0.10 0.41
N GLN A 79 -15.36 0.77 -0.74
CA GLN A 79 -14.76 0.26 -1.96
C GLN A 79 -13.25 0.12 -1.81
N ASP A 80 -12.58 1.12 -1.24
CA ASP A 80 -11.13 1.13 -1.03
C ASP A 80 -10.69 0.04 -0.05
N LEU A 81 -11.40 -0.13 1.08
CA LEU A 81 -11.16 -1.20 2.05
C LEU A 81 -11.46 -2.59 1.49
N THR A 82 -12.51 -2.72 0.68
CA THR A 82 -12.83 -3.99 0.00
C THR A 82 -11.74 -4.36 -0.99
N MET A 83 -11.23 -3.38 -1.74
CA MET A 83 -10.12 -3.58 -2.67
C MET A 83 -8.84 -3.96 -1.91
N LEU A 84 -8.56 -3.33 -0.77
CA LEU A 84 -7.46 -3.71 0.11
C LEU A 84 -7.56 -5.18 0.55
N ILE A 85 -8.72 -5.59 1.08
CA ILE A 85 -8.97 -6.98 1.51
C ILE A 85 -8.75 -7.95 0.35
N LYS A 86 -9.27 -7.63 -0.85
CA LYS A 86 -9.07 -8.46 -2.05
C LYS A 86 -7.59 -8.62 -2.39
N VAL A 87 -6.84 -7.52 -2.41
CA VAL A 87 -5.39 -7.54 -2.68
C VAL A 87 -4.67 -8.41 -1.65
N LEU A 88 -5.01 -8.29 -0.37
CA LEU A 88 -4.36 -9.04 0.72
C LEU A 88 -4.70 -10.55 0.71
N LYS A 89 -5.81 -10.97 0.09
CA LYS A 89 -6.13 -12.39 -0.16
C LYS A 89 -5.26 -12.98 -1.27
N GLU A 90 -5.09 -12.22 -2.34
CA GLU A 90 -4.51 -12.72 -3.58
C GLU A 90 -2.99 -12.57 -3.62
N ARG A 91 -2.46 -11.50 -3.01
CA ARG A 91 -1.07 -11.06 -3.15
C ARG A 91 -0.32 -11.02 -1.80
N PRO A 92 1.03 -10.98 -1.82
CA PRO A 92 1.82 -10.67 -0.64
C PRO A 92 1.38 -9.40 0.10
N ALA A 93 1.58 -9.36 1.42
CA ALA A 93 1.14 -8.26 2.27
C ALA A 93 1.67 -6.89 1.81
N ARG A 94 2.89 -6.81 1.28
CA ARG A 94 3.46 -5.56 0.74
C ARG A 94 2.60 -4.90 -0.35
N TYR A 95 1.78 -5.66 -1.09
CA TYR A 95 0.86 -5.09 -2.07
C TYR A 95 -0.31 -4.36 -1.41
N GLY A 96 -0.62 -4.69 -0.15
CA GLY A 96 -1.57 -3.90 0.64
C GLY A 96 -1.10 -2.46 0.82
N MET A 97 0.21 -2.20 0.91
CA MET A 97 0.76 -0.84 0.95
C MET A 97 0.50 -0.07 -0.34
N VAL A 98 0.27 -0.78 -1.45
CA VAL A 98 -0.05 -0.13 -2.72
C VAL A 98 -1.38 0.63 -2.63
N ILE A 99 -2.33 0.04 -1.90
CA ILE A 99 -3.64 0.63 -1.63
C ILE A 99 -3.56 1.52 -0.38
N GLY A 100 -2.95 1.02 0.69
CA GLY A 100 -2.87 1.68 2.00
C GLY A 100 -2.23 3.07 1.98
N ALA A 101 -1.23 3.29 1.11
CA ALA A 101 -0.52 4.56 1.04
C ALA A 101 -1.37 5.73 0.50
N VAL A 102 -2.45 5.44 -0.22
CA VAL A 102 -3.38 6.46 -0.77
C VAL A 102 -4.70 6.53 -0.01
N LEU A 103 -4.90 5.67 1.00
CA LEU A 103 -6.06 5.76 1.89
C LEU A 103 -5.98 7.02 2.74
N ASP A 104 -7.15 7.62 3.01
CA ASP A 104 -7.29 8.68 3.99
C ASP A 104 -6.85 8.19 5.38
N SER A 105 -6.29 9.10 6.20
CA SER A 105 -5.84 8.77 7.56
C SER A 105 -6.95 8.14 8.41
N ALA A 106 -8.18 8.64 8.35
CA ALA A 106 -9.30 8.12 9.14
C ALA A 106 -9.65 6.67 8.76
N ILE A 107 -9.43 6.30 7.50
CA ILE A 107 -9.66 4.94 7.01
C ILE A 107 -8.54 3.99 7.41
N ARG A 108 -7.30 4.50 7.56
CA ARG A 108 -6.18 3.70 8.05
C ARG A 108 -6.38 3.24 9.49
N ASP A 109 -7.08 4.02 10.31
CA ASP A 109 -7.36 3.67 11.71
C ASP A 109 -8.27 2.45 11.86
N ILE A 110 -9.03 2.10 10.81
CA ILE A 110 -9.86 0.89 10.75
C ILE A 110 -8.99 -0.36 10.52
N ILE A 111 -7.81 -0.19 9.91
CA ILE A 111 -6.91 -1.30 9.60
C ILE A 111 -6.23 -1.76 10.90
N PRO A 112 -6.42 -3.02 11.33
CA PRO A 112 -5.76 -3.52 12.53
C PRO A 112 -4.25 -3.35 12.43
N ILE A 113 -3.62 -2.94 13.52
CA ILE A 113 -2.19 -2.60 13.55
C ILE A 113 -1.30 -3.73 13.03
N GLU A 114 -1.61 -4.99 13.37
CA GLU A 114 -0.89 -6.17 12.89
C GLU A 114 -0.95 -6.35 11.37
N VAL A 115 -2.01 -5.85 10.72
CA VAL A 115 -2.19 -5.85 9.27
C VAL A 115 -1.44 -4.67 8.68
N TRP A 116 -1.53 -3.48 9.28
CA TRP A 116 -0.78 -2.28 8.88
C TRP A 116 0.74 -2.53 8.86
N GLU A 117 1.29 -3.08 9.94
CA GLU A 117 2.70 -3.43 10.04
C GLU A 117 3.09 -4.50 9.01
N ALA A 118 2.25 -5.52 8.78
CA ALA A 118 2.52 -6.55 7.79
C ALA A 118 2.63 -6.00 6.36
N MET A 119 1.89 -4.93 6.05
CA MET A 119 1.98 -4.21 4.78
C MET A 119 3.23 -3.32 4.69
N GLY A 120 3.92 -3.05 5.80
CA GLY A 120 5.06 -2.14 5.86
C GLY A 120 4.68 -0.72 6.27
N GLY A 121 3.49 -0.54 6.83
CA GLY A 121 3.05 0.72 7.41
C GLY A 121 3.78 1.01 8.72
N GLU A 122 4.24 2.24 8.88
CA GLU A 122 4.88 2.71 10.12
C GLU A 122 3.81 3.18 11.11
N ILE A 123 4.04 2.89 12.40
CA ILE A 123 3.25 3.46 13.50
C ILE A 123 3.98 4.73 13.91
N LYS A 124 3.40 5.90 13.66
CA LYS A 124 3.92 7.14 14.25
C LYS A 124 3.68 7.04 15.77
N LYS A 125 4.76 6.81 16.52
CA LYS A 125 4.77 6.94 17.98
C LYS A 125 4.86 8.41 18.38
#